data_AF-A0A8J6MR79-F1
#
_entry.id   AF-A0A8J6MR79-F1
#
_cell.length_a   1.000
_cell.length_b   1.000
_cell.length_c   1.000
_cell.angle_alpha   90.00
_cell.angle_beta   90.00
_cell.angle_gamma   90.00
#
_symmetry.space_group_name_H-M   'P 1'
#
loop_
_entity.id
_entity.type
_entity.pdbx_description
1 polymer ?
#
loop_
_entity_poly.entity_id
_entity_poly.type
_entity_poly.pdbx_seq_one_letter_code
_entity_poly.pdbx_strand_id
1 'polypeptide(L)'
;EPCHPFRRSSSEAMERRGKIRIGIPRVLNIWSTAPFWRTYFEALGMDQHNIVFSDYTSEDLWQVGGKYGSIDPCYPSKVAQAHVHNLLFKHHEHKPLDYIMFPCITHIPSHIQHVKDYASCPIAAGAPNVIKAAFTKEVNFFEAKGVVYLDPAITFAEPNMLKKQLYEAFKDHLQFTEDESDFAATEGFRAMELFDKEMQEKGRMILEQVEQENRLAILMIGRPYHSDPGLNHGVLEEFQVLGYPILSIRSIPKDELWLHRYFTDDLKSGRVEYALEVSDVWPENFSSNSVQKVWAAKFAARHPQVALLDLSSFKCGHDAPTYGLIDAIIQSAGTPFSALHDIDANKPSGSIKIRVKTYAHSLGLHEERLRDLARKKVELEHRLEQRRVELLSHRKNEQFGII
;
A
#
# COMPACT_ATOMS: atom_id res chain seq x y z
N GLU A 1 32.77 -18.09 -10.35
CA GLU A 1 32.93 -17.18 -11.49
C GLU A 1 34.08 -16.22 -11.19
N PRO A 2 34.93 -15.85 -12.17
CA PRO A 2 35.97 -14.86 -11.94
C PRO A 2 35.30 -13.51 -11.60
N CYS A 3 35.69 -12.91 -10.48
CA CYS A 3 35.18 -11.63 -10.01
C CYS A 3 35.67 -10.55 -10.99
N HIS A 4 34.81 -10.13 -11.94
CA HIS A 4 35.11 -9.01 -12.80
C HIS A 4 35.22 -7.73 -11.95
N PRO A 5 36.24 -6.89 -12.15
CA PRO A 5 36.39 -5.66 -11.37
C PRO A 5 35.23 -4.70 -11.69
N PHE A 6 34.64 -4.13 -10.63
CA PHE A 6 33.52 -3.20 -10.74
C PHE A 6 33.87 -2.02 -11.65
N ARG A 7 33.17 -1.90 -12.77
CA ARG A 7 33.35 -0.85 -13.77
C ARG A 7 32.60 0.40 -13.33
N ARG A 8 33.32 1.51 -13.15
CA ARG A 8 32.74 2.82 -12.85
C ARG A 8 32.66 3.68 -14.11
N SER A 9 31.69 4.58 -14.17
CA SER A 9 31.65 5.63 -15.19
C SER A 9 32.73 6.70 -14.94
N SER A 10 32.92 7.59 -15.90
CA SER A 10 33.90 8.68 -15.78
C SER A 10 33.50 9.66 -14.67
N SER A 11 34.49 10.37 -14.10
CA SER A 11 34.24 11.41 -13.11
C SER A 11 33.34 12.53 -13.65
N GLU A 12 33.47 12.87 -14.93
CA GLU A 12 32.61 13.84 -15.62
C GLU A 12 31.15 13.37 -15.69
N ALA A 13 30.91 12.09 -15.99
CA ALA A 13 29.57 11.52 -16.00
C ALA A 13 28.95 11.53 -14.60
N MET A 14 29.74 11.20 -13.56
CA MET A 14 29.30 11.30 -12.17
C MET A 14 28.93 12.75 -11.77
N GLU A 15 29.78 13.73 -12.10
CA GLU A 15 29.51 15.13 -11.79
C GLU A 15 28.28 15.66 -12.55
N ARG A 16 28.10 15.24 -13.81
CA ARG A 16 26.91 15.54 -14.60
C ARG A 16 25.65 15.00 -13.93
N ARG A 17 25.64 13.73 -13.49
CA ARG A 17 24.49 13.13 -12.80
C ARG A 17 24.10 13.89 -11.52
N GLY A 18 25.07 14.41 -10.77
CA GLY A 18 24.80 15.25 -9.60
C GLY A 18 24.01 16.53 -9.92
N LYS A 19 24.12 17.05 -11.15
CA LYS A 19 23.43 18.27 -11.60
C LYS A 19 22.07 18.00 -12.26
N ILE A 20 21.83 16.76 -12.73
CA ILE A 20 20.58 16.37 -13.39
C ILE A 20 19.42 16.42 -12.41
N ARG A 21 18.28 16.93 -12.88
CA ARG A 21 17.03 17.03 -12.12
C ARG A 21 15.92 16.22 -12.75
N ILE A 22 15.32 15.31 -11.97
CA ILE A 22 14.30 14.35 -12.42
C ILE A 22 12.99 14.56 -11.68
N GLY A 23 11.90 14.69 -12.43
CA GLY A 23 10.54 14.72 -11.93
C GLY A 23 9.91 13.32 -11.92
N ILE A 24 9.26 12.93 -10.83
CA ILE A 24 8.53 11.66 -10.72
C ILE A 24 7.09 11.96 -10.26
N PRO A 25 6.05 11.63 -11.03
CA PRO A 25 4.68 11.87 -10.59
C PRO A 25 4.34 10.94 -9.42
N ARG A 26 3.83 11.50 -8.32
CA ARG A 26 3.39 10.78 -7.11
C ARG A 26 2.04 10.10 -7.33
N VAL A 27 2.02 9.06 -8.16
CA VAL A 27 0.77 8.45 -8.66
C VAL A 27 0.82 6.94 -8.63
N LEU A 28 -0.35 6.30 -8.56
CA LEU A 28 -0.51 4.86 -8.80
C LEU A 28 0.48 4.00 -7.99
N ASN A 29 1.22 3.10 -8.64
CA ASN A 29 2.20 2.20 -8.01
C ASN A 29 3.54 2.89 -7.67
N ILE A 30 3.73 4.18 -7.99
CA ILE A 30 4.85 4.94 -7.42
C ILE A 30 4.72 5.00 -5.90
N TRP A 31 3.50 5.02 -5.35
CA TRP A 31 3.29 4.97 -3.90
C TRP A 31 3.84 3.71 -3.22
N SER A 32 3.87 2.57 -3.91
CA SER A 32 4.50 1.35 -3.37
C SER A 32 6.00 1.28 -3.68
N THR A 33 6.45 1.86 -4.79
CA THR A 33 7.82 1.70 -5.32
C THR A 33 8.71 2.92 -5.14
N ALA A 34 8.22 4.02 -4.57
CA ALA A 34 9.00 5.25 -4.38
C ALA A 34 10.33 5.07 -3.61
N PRO A 35 10.43 4.24 -2.56
CA PRO A 35 11.70 3.98 -1.90
C PRO A 35 12.76 3.40 -2.85
N PHE A 36 12.35 2.52 -3.78
CA PHE A 36 13.22 1.99 -4.82
C PHE A 36 13.70 3.11 -5.74
N TRP A 37 12.78 3.89 -6.31
CA TRP A 37 13.12 4.91 -7.30
C TRP A 37 14.03 6.01 -6.75
N ARG A 38 13.73 6.49 -5.54
CA ARG A 38 14.57 7.47 -4.86
C ARG A 38 15.98 6.93 -4.69
N THR A 39 16.11 5.76 -4.08
CA THR A 39 17.42 5.16 -3.77
C THR A 39 18.19 4.79 -5.04
N TYR A 40 17.52 4.31 -6.08
CA TYR A 40 18.14 3.97 -7.36
C TYR A 40 18.85 5.18 -7.98
N PHE A 41 18.18 6.34 -8.05
CA PHE A 41 18.81 7.55 -8.60
C PHE A 41 19.87 8.14 -7.67
N GLU A 42 19.65 8.13 -6.35
CA GLU A 42 20.66 8.57 -5.37
C GLU A 42 21.94 7.71 -5.44
N ALA A 43 21.80 6.38 -5.54
CA ALA A 43 22.92 5.44 -5.66
C ALA A 43 23.69 5.59 -6.99
N LEU A 44 23.02 6.04 -8.06
CA LEU A 44 23.67 6.43 -9.31
C LEU A 44 24.44 7.76 -9.20
N GLY A 45 24.32 8.49 -8.09
CA GLY A 45 25.02 9.75 -7.84
C GLY A 45 24.22 11.01 -8.17
N MET A 46 22.90 10.90 -8.31
CA MET A 46 22.03 12.09 -8.38
C MET A 46 21.87 12.70 -6.98
N ASP A 47 21.83 14.03 -6.91
CA ASP A 47 21.56 14.72 -5.65
C ASP A 47 20.11 14.49 -5.19
N GLN A 48 19.93 14.19 -3.90
CA GLN A 48 18.61 13.90 -3.30
C GLN A 48 17.58 15.04 -3.49
N HIS A 49 18.02 16.30 -3.59
CA HIS A 49 17.18 17.48 -3.80
C HIS A 49 16.79 17.67 -5.27
N ASN A 50 17.44 16.92 -6.17
CA ASN A 50 17.17 16.92 -7.59
C ASN A 50 16.21 15.79 -8.02
N ILE A 51 15.82 14.91 -7.10
CA ILE A 51 14.75 13.92 -7.29
C ILE A 51 13.44 14.51 -6.76
N VAL A 52 12.63 15.04 -7.67
CA VAL A 52 11.45 15.84 -7.36
C VAL A 52 10.20 15.00 -7.59
N PHE A 53 9.45 14.75 -6.53
CA PHE A 53 8.10 14.20 -6.66
C PHE A 53 7.11 15.33 -6.89
N SER A 54 6.07 15.08 -7.68
CA SER A 54 4.93 16.02 -7.74
C SER A 54 4.28 16.18 -6.36
N ASP A 55 3.52 17.26 -6.22
CA ASP A 55 2.80 17.56 -4.98
C ASP A 55 1.74 16.46 -4.69
N TYR A 56 1.24 16.42 -3.44
CA TYR A 56 0.07 15.61 -3.09
C TYR A 56 -1.15 16.05 -3.91
N THR A 57 -2.06 15.11 -4.16
CA THR A 57 -3.32 15.43 -4.84
C THR A 57 -4.10 16.45 -4.01
N SER A 58 -4.55 17.51 -4.66
CA SER A 58 -5.45 18.51 -4.11
C SER A 58 -6.49 18.90 -5.15
N GLU A 59 -7.56 19.56 -4.69
CA GLU A 59 -8.57 20.10 -5.60
C GLU A 59 -7.94 21.08 -6.60
N ASP A 60 -7.09 22.00 -6.14
CA ASP A 60 -6.37 22.94 -7.01
C ASP A 60 -5.51 22.24 -8.05
N LEU A 61 -4.76 21.19 -7.64
CA LEU A 61 -3.93 20.40 -8.56
C LEU A 61 -4.81 19.77 -9.65
N TRP A 62 -5.94 19.19 -9.26
CA TRP A 62 -6.91 18.59 -10.19
C TRP A 62 -7.55 19.63 -11.12
N GLN A 63 -8.00 20.77 -10.60
CA GLN A 63 -8.67 21.81 -11.38
C GLN A 63 -7.77 22.39 -12.48
N VAL A 64 -6.48 22.56 -12.18
CA VAL A 64 -5.53 23.11 -13.16
C VAL A 64 -5.09 22.04 -14.16
N GLY A 65 -4.71 20.85 -13.67
CA GLY A 65 -4.09 19.81 -14.48
C GLY A 65 -5.05 18.75 -15.04
N GLY A 66 -6.34 18.79 -14.71
CA GLY A 66 -7.36 17.81 -15.12
C GLY A 66 -7.88 17.98 -16.55
N LYS A 67 -7.36 18.96 -17.31
CA LYS A 67 -7.96 19.45 -18.57
C LYS A 67 -7.50 18.72 -19.84
N TYR A 68 -6.54 17.81 -19.76
CA TYR A 68 -5.83 17.25 -20.91
C TYR A 68 -6.57 16.13 -21.69
N GLY A 69 -7.92 16.17 -21.73
CA GLY A 69 -8.73 15.42 -22.70
C GLY A 69 -8.44 13.92 -22.79
N SER A 70 -8.47 13.19 -21.67
CA SER A 70 -8.28 11.73 -21.65
C SER A 70 -9.60 10.96 -21.75
N ILE A 71 -9.55 9.75 -22.35
CA ILE A 71 -10.61 8.73 -22.29
C ILE A 71 -10.86 8.41 -20.82
N ASP A 72 -12.09 8.54 -20.33
CA ASP A 72 -12.46 8.53 -18.91
C ASP A 72 -12.14 7.20 -18.17
N PRO A 73 -10.93 7.00 -17.61
CA PRO A 73 -10.51 5.78 -16.90
C PRO A 73 -10.93 5.89 -15.42
N CYS A 74 -10.31 5.09 -14.53
CA CYS A 74 -10.51 5.27 -13.09
C CYS A 74 -9.97 6.63 -12.60
N TYR A 75 -10.59 7.18 -11.56
CA TYR A 75 -10.20 8.48 -10.95
C TYR A 75 -8.68 8.66 -10.74
N PRO A 76 -7.93 7.75 -10.10
CA PRO A 76 -6.49 7.92 -9.86
C PRO A 76 -5.65 7.95 -11.13
N SER A 77 -6.09 7.27 -12.20
CA SER A 77 -5.43 7.36 -13.51
C SER A 77 -5.66 8.73 -14.17
N LYS A 78 -6.86 9.31 -14.01
CA LYS A 78 -7.13 10.70 -14.43
C LYS A 78 -6.27 11.69 -13.66
N VAL A 79 -6.06 11.49 -12.37
CA VAL A 79 -5.26 12.43 -11.57
C VAL A 79 -3.79 12.45 -12.03
N ALA A 80 -3.31 11.41 -12.70
CA ALA A 80 -1.92 11.34 -13.18
C ALA A 80 -1.54 12.46 -14.17
N GLN A 81 -2.44 12.89 -15.06
CA GLN A 81 -2.18 14.07 -15.92
C GLN A 81 -1.95 15.33 -15.08
N ALA A 82 -2.67 15.48 -13.97
CA ALA A 82 -2.55 16.66 -13.13
C ALA A 82 -1.20 16.69 -12.38
N HIS A 83 -0.65 15.53 -12.02
CA HIS A 83 0.72 15.46 -11.47
C HIS A 83 1.81 15.73 -12.52
N VAL A 84 1.64 15.26 -13.76
CA VAL A 84 2.59 15.60 -14.83
C VAL A 84 2.51 17.08 -15.18
N HIS A 85 1.31 17.65 -15.22
CA HIS A 85 1.12 19.09 -15.33
C HIS A 85 1.81 19.85 -14.18
N ASN A 86 1.63 19.41 -12.94
CA ASN A 86 2.30 20.00 -11.77
C ASN A 86 3.83 19.97 -11.92
N LEU A 87 4.42 18.89 -12.44
CA LEU A 87 5.86 18.84 -12.71
C LEU A 87 6.29 19.84 -13.80
N LEU A 88 5.56 19.93 -14.91
CA LEU A 88 5.92 20.76 -16.07
C LEU A 88 5.66 22.26 -15.91
N PHE A 89 4.59 22.63 -15.21
CA PHE A 89 4.08 24.00 -15.16
C PHE A 89 4.21 24.64 -13.78
N LYS A 90 4.65 23.88 -12.77
CA LYS A 90 4.98 24.44 -11.44
C LYS A 90 6.44 24.16 -11.12
N HIS A 91 6.82 22.89 -10.96
CA HIS A 91 8.17 22.54 -10.52
C HIS A 91 9.26 22.95 -11.52
N HIS A 92 9.04 22.66 -12.82
CA HIS A 92 9.98 23.01 -13.87
C HIS A 92 10.13 24.53 -14.08
N GLU A 93 9.06 25.32 -13.89
CA GLU A 93 9.11 26.78 -14.03
C GLU A 93 9.91 27.44 -12.90
N HIS A 94 9.89 26.87 -11.69
CA HIS A 94 10.71 27.36 -10.58
C HIS A 94 12.18 26.93 -10.70
N LYS A 95 12.44 25.67 -11.05
CA LYS A 95 13.78 25.15 -11.30
C LYS A 95 13.70 24.07 -12.38
N PRO A 96 14.39 24.23 -13.52
CA PRO A 96 14.27 23.32 -14.65
C PRO A 96 14.47 21.85 -14.27
N LEU A 97 13.62 21.00 -14.85
CA LEU A 97 13.74 19.55 -14.85
C LEU A 97 14.34 19.11 -16.19
N ASP A 98 15.31 18.21 -16.16
CA ASP A 98 15.87 17.60 -17.37
C ASP A 98 15.01 16.43 -17.84
N TYR A 99 14.49 15.65 -16.88
CA TYR A 99 13.72 14.44 -17.13
C TYR A 99 12.42 14.41 -16.33
N ILE A 100 11.37 13.82 -16.90
CA ILE A 100 10.22 13.32 -16.13
C ILE A 100 10.18 11.82 -16.32
N MET A 101 10.28 11.06 -15.23
CA MET A 101 10.24 9.61 -15.23
C MET A 101 8.91 9.12 -14.67
N PHE A 102 8.15 8.44 -15.53
CA PHE A 102 6.90 7.79 -15.16
C PHE A 102 6.90 6.38 -15.77
N PRO A 103 7.26 5.33 -15.01
CA PRO A 103 7.54 4.01 -15.57
C PRO A 103 6.26 3.19 -15.72
N CYS A 104 6.20 2.38 -16.78
CA CYS A 104 5.15 1.40 -17.01
C CYS A 104 5.43 0.15 -16.16
N ILE A 105 4.97 0.15 -14.91
CA ILE A 105 5.15 -0.97 -13.97
C ILE A 105 4.15 -2.07 -14.30
N THR A 106 4.63 -3.15 -14.91
CA THR A 106 3.79 -4.28 -15.34
C THR A 106 3.48 -5.25 -14.20
N HIS A 107 4.45 -5.51 -13.31
CA HIS A 107 4.30 -6.38 -12.15
C HIS A 107 4.91 -5.69 -10.93
N ILE A 108 4.26 -5.86 -9.78
CA ILE A 108 4.70 -5.30 -8.50
C ILE A 108 4.99 -6.44 -7.52
N PRO A 109 5.89 -6.25 -6.54
CA PRO A 109 6.15 -7.26 -5.52
C PRO A 109 4.87 -7.59 -4.74
N SER A 110 4.78 -8.82 -4.24
CA SER A 110 3.77 -9.26 -3.28
C SER A 110 4.40 -10.21 -2.30
N HIS A 111 3.85 -10.26 -1.08
CA HIS A 111 4.23 -11.23 -0.05
C HIS A 111 3.23 -12.39 0.05
N ILE A 112 2.20 -12.40 -0.79
CA ILE A 112 1.16 -13.42 -0.78
C ILE A 112 1.64 -14.64 -1.58
N GLN A 113 1.49 -15.81 -0.96
CA GLN A 113 1.91 -17.10 -1.50
C GLN A 113 0.81 -17.73 -2.38
N HIS A 114 1.22 -18.65 -3.24
CA HIS A 114 0.33 -19.40 -4.15
C HIS A 114 -0.58 -18.52 -5.03
N VAL A 115 -0.11 -17.34 -5.40
CA VAL A 115 -0.79 -16.49 -6.37
C VAL A 115 -0.53 -16.96 -7.79
N LYS A 116 -1.48 -16.75 -8.70
CA LYS A 116 -1.30 -17.06 -10.11
C LYS A 116 -0.33 -16.13 -10.81
N ASP A 117 -0.30 -14.85 -10.41
CA ASP A 117 0.56 -13.83 -11.00
C ASP A 117 0.68 -12.59 -10.08
N TYR A 118 1.61 -11.68 -10.39
CA TYR A 118 1.90 -10.43 -9.70
C TYR A 118 1.54 -9.19 -10.53
N ALA A 119 0.64 -9.35 -11.51
CA ALA A 119 0.33 -8.32 -12.49
C ALA A 119 -0.24 -7.05 -11.83
N SER A 120 0.24 -5.90 -12.30
CA SER A 120 -0.34 -4.60 -12.02
C SER A 120 -1.64 -4.42 -12.81
N CYS A 121 -2.47 -3.47 -12.37
CA CYS A 121 -3.62 -3.07 -13.17
C CYS A 121 -3.15 -2.56 -14.55
N PRO A 122 -3.71 -3.04 -15.68
CA PRO A 122 -3.35 -2.59 -17.03
C PRO A 122 -3.56 -1.08 -17.22
N ILE A 123 -4.56 -0.49 -16.57
CA ILE A 123 -4.77 0.97 -16.59
C ILE A 123 -3.61 1.68 -15.89
N ALA A 124 -3.09 1.13 -14.80
CA ALA A 124 -1.96 1.73 -14.10
C ALA A 124 -0.64 1.52 -14.87
N ALA A 125 -0.43 0.32 -15.42
CA ALA A 125 0.75 0.00 -16.23
C ALA A 125 0.80 0.80 -17.54
N GLY A 126 -0.34 1.06 -18.17
CA GLY A 126 -0.44 1.86 -19.39
C GLY A 126 -0.58 3.37 -19.17
N ALA A 127 -0.81 3.82 -17.93
CA ALA A 127 -0.99 5.24 -17.62
C ALA A 127 0.16 6.11 -18.16
N PRO A 128 1.44 5.74 -18.02
CA PRO A 128 2.51 6.60 -18.53
C PRO A 128 2.45 6.86 -20.04
N ASN A 129 2.09 5.86 -20.85
CA ASN A 129 1.98 6.03 -22.30
C ASN A 129 0.75 6.88 -22.66
N VAL A 130 -0.38 6.66 -21.97
CA VAL A 130 -1.60 7.47 -22.16
C VAL A 130 -1.35 8.93 -21.80
N ILE A 131 -0.68 9.19 -20.67
CA ILE A 131 -0.33 10.55 -20.26
C ILE A 131 0.68 11.17 -21.23
N LYS A 132 1.70 10.43 -21.68
CA LYS A 132 2.62 10.90 -22.72
C LYS A 132 1.85 11.38 -23.96
N ALA A 133 0.94 10.56 -24.46
CA ALA A 133 0.11 10.90 -25.61
C ALA A 133 -0.75 12.15 -25.38
N ALA A 134 -1.34 12.31 -24.19
CA ALA A 134 -2.13 13.50 -23.85
C ALA A 134 -1.31 14.81 -23.91
N PHE A 135 -0.03 14.75 -23.52
CA PHE A 135 0.88 15.89 -23.52
C PHE A 135 1.70 16.05 -24.81
N THR A 136 1.46 15.20 -25.82
CA THR A 136 2.13 15.29 -27.14
C THR A 136 1.17 15.37 -28.33
N LYS A 137 -0.13 15.12 -28.14
CA LYS A 137 -1.11 15.02 -29.23
C LYS A 137 -1.30 16.32 -30.01
N GLU A 138 -1.52 17.44 -29.31
CA GLU A 138 -1.77 18.75 -29.94
C GLU A 138 -0.50 19.60 -30.00
N VAL A 139 0.21 19.66 -28.87
CA VAL A 139 1.50 20.33 -28.71
C VAL A 139 2.39 19.37 -27.92
N ASN A 140 3.65 19.23 -28.33
CA ASN A 140 4.64 18.51 -27.54
C ASN A 140 5.15 19.39 -26.39
N PHE A 141 4.45 19.35 -25.25
CA PHE A 141 4.79 20.16 -24.07
C PHE A 141 6.16 19.81 -23.48
N PHE A 142 6.60 18.55 -23.62
CA PHE A 142 7.89 18.10 -23.14
C PHE A 142 9.03 18.75 -23.94
N GLU A 143 8.97 18.65 -25.27
CA GLU A 143 9.95 19.27 -26.16
C GLU A 143 9.95 20.80 -26.08
N ALA A 144 8.76 21.42 -26.03
CA ALA A 144 8.63 22.87 -25.88
C ALA A 144 9.27 23.41 -24.60
N LYS A 145 9.35 22.59 -23.54
CA LYS A 145 10.00 22.93 -22.26
C LYS A 145 11.39 22.31 -22.10
N GLY A 146 11.92 21.64 -23.13
CA GLY A 146 13.24 20.99 -23.07
C GLY A 146 13.35 19.85 -22.04
N VAL A 147 12.23 19.19 -21.71
CA VAL A 147 12.18 18.07 -20.77
C VAL A 147 12.06 16.76 -21.53
N VAL A 148 12.84 15.75 -21.16
CA VAL A 148 12.71 14.40 -21.74
C VAL A 148 11.79 13.54 -20.88
N TYR A 149 10.73 13.00 -21.49
CA TYR A 149 9.80 12.10 -20.81
C TYR A 149 10.23 10.64 -20.96
N LEU A 150 10.45 9.96 -19.83
CA LEU A 150 10.95 8.59 -19.73
C LEU A 150 9.87 7.67 -19.16
N ASP A 151 9.43 6.71 -19.97
CA ASP A 151 8.38 5.75 -19.64
C ASP A 151 8.79 4.29 -19.86
N PRO A 152 9.87 3.81 -19.19
CA PRO A 152 10.32 2.44 -19.38
C PRO A 152 9.31 1.43 -18.87
N ALA A 153 9.14 0.33 -19.59
CA ALA A 153 8.37 -0.82 -19.14
C ALA A 153 9.24 -1.71 -18.27
N ILE A 154 8.79 -1.97 -17.03
CA ILE A 154 9.56 -2.75 -16.06
C ILE A 154 8.70 -3.79 -15.34
N THR A 155 9.34 -4.82 -14.81
CA THR A 155 8.74 -5.83 -13.93
C THR A 155 9.51 -5.91 -12.62
N PHE A 156 8.84 -5.79 -11.47
CA PHE A 156 9.47 -6.08 -10.17
C PHE A 156 9.42 -7.57 -9.79
N ALA A 157 8.74 -8.41 -10.57
CA ALA A 157 8.65 -9.84 -10.29
C ALA A 157 9.97 -10.57 -10.55
N GLU A 158 10.80 -10.05 -11.46
CA GLU A 158 12.05 -10.66 -11.90
C GLU A 158 13.23 -9.69 -11.74
N PRO A 159 13.95 -9.73 -10.59
CA PRO A 159 14.99 -8.74 -10.28
C PRO A 159 16.10 -8.60 -11.33
N ASN A 160 16.50 -9.71 -11.97
CA ASN A 160 17.51 -9.69 -13.04
C ASN A 160 16.98 -9.04 -14.32
N MET A 161 15.70 -9.27 -14.65
CA MET A 161 15.07 -8.62 -15.80
C MET A 161 14.90 -7.12 -15.56
N LEU A 162 14.50 -6.74 -14.34
CA LEU A 162 14.40 -5.34 -13.92
C LEU A 162 15.73 -4.61 -14.08
N LYS A 163 16.83 -5.20 -13.59
CA LYS A 163 18.18 -4.63 -13.71
C LYS A 163 18.55 -4.31 -15.15
N LYS A 164 18.35 -5.28 -16.04
CA LYS A 164 18.57 -5.11 -17.49
C LYS A 164 17.69 -4.01 -18.08
N GLN A 165 16.40 -4.01 -17.76
CA GLN A 165 15.45 -2.99 -18.25
C GLN A 165 15.83 -1.58 -17.80
N LEU A 166 16.28 -1.42 -16.56
CA LEU A 166 16.74 -0.14 -16.02
C LEU A 166 18.03 0.34 -16.69
N TYR A 167 19.00 -0.56 -16.86
CA TYR A 167 20.24 -0.25 -17.57
C TYR A 167 19.95 0.23 -19.00
N GLU A 168 19.17 -0.55 -19.75
CA GLU A 168 18.80 -0.21 -21.13
C GLU A 168 18.00 1.09 -21.23
N ALA A 169 17.12 1.36 -20.27
CA ALA A 169 16.28 2.55 -20.27
C ALA A 169 17.03 3.87 -19.98
N PHE A 170 18.07 3.83 -19.13
CA PHE A 170 18.68 5.07 -18.62
C PHE A 170 20.15 5.28 -18.99
N LYS A 171 20.85 4.27 -19.51
CA LYS A 171 22.30 4.36 -19.83
C LYS A 171 22.66 5.56 -20.73
N ASP A 172 21.86 5.84 -21.75
CA ASP A 172 22.16 6.90 -22.73
C ASP A 172 21.88 8.30 -22.16
N HIS A 173 20.97 8.38 -21.19
CA HIS A 173 20.59 9.62 -20.53
C HIS A 173 21.56 9.98 -19.39
N LEU A 174 21.94 8.98 -18.58
CA LEU A 174 22.68 9.17 -17.33
C LEU A 174 24.17 8.74 -17.39
N GLN A 175 24.60 8.09 -18.47
CA GLN A 175 26.01 7.74 -18.74
C GLN A 175 26.68 6.93 -17.60
N PHE A 176 25.95 5.99 -17.01
CA PHE A 176 26.48 5.04 -16.02
C PHE A 176 26.88 3.71 -16.67
N THR A 177 27.59 2.87 -15.93
CA THR A 177 27.89 1.48 -16.34
C THR A 177 26.80 0.50 -15.88
N GLU A 178 26.79 -0.70 -16.47
CA GLU A 178 25.89 -1.78 -16.04
C GLU A 178 26.11 -2.13 -14.56
N ASP A 179 27.35 -2.25 -14.11
CA ASP A 179 27.70 -2.50 -12.70
C ASP A 179 27.14 -1.42 -11.74
N GLU A 180 27.15 -0.14 -12.14
CA GLU A 180 26.57 0.96 -11.35
C GLU A 180 25.04 0.87 -11.27
N SER A 181 24.38 0.56 -12.40
CA SER A 181 22.94 0.33 -12.47
C SER A 181 22.51 -0.86 -11.62
N ASP A 182 23.24 -1.97 -11.70
CA ASP A 182 22.97 -3.20 -10.95
C ASP A 182 23.12 -2.99 -9.45
N PHE A 183 24.17 -2.29 -9.04
CA PHE A 183 24.38 -1.88 -7.66
C PHE A 183 23.24 -0.98 -7.17
N ALA A 184 22.89 0.05 -7.94
CA ALA A 184 21.81 0.97 -7.61
C ALA A 184 20.45 0.26 -7.49
N ALA A 185 20.16 -0.71 -8.37
CA ALA A 185 18.95 -1.52 -8.30
C ALA A 185 18.92 -2.39 -7.04
N THR A 186 20.04 -3.01 -6.67
CA THR A 186 20.16 -3.78 -5.42
C THR A 186 19.94 -2.89 -4.19
N GLU A 187 20.53 -1.69 -4.15
CA GLU A 187 20.27 -0.74 -3.07
C GLU A 187 18.81 -0.26 -3.05
N GLY A 188 18.18 -0.09 -4.23
CA GLY A 188 16.76 0.20 -4.35
C GLY A 188 15.85 -0.88 -3.73
N PHE A 189 16.13 -2.16 -3.98
CA PHE A 189 15.40 -3.26 -3.34
C PHE A 189 15.61 -3.27 -1.83
N ARG A 190 16.86 -3.10 -1.38
CA ARG A 190 17.19 -3.01 0.04
C ARG A 190 16.44 -1.87 0.73
N ALA A 191 16.32 -0.71 0.09
CA ALA A 191 15.57 0.41 0.64
C ALA A 191 14.07 0.11 0.79
N MET A 192 13.47 -0.61 -0.18
CA MET A 192 12.09 -1.08 -0.03
C MET A 192 11.95 -2.06 1.14
N GLU A 193 12.84 -3.04 1.26
CA GLU A 193 12.82 -4.01 2.36
C GLU A 193 12.94 -3.33 3.73
N LEU A 194 13.85 -2.36 3.87
CA LEU A 194 14.01 -1.59 5.10
C LEU A 194 12.75 -0.79 5.44
N PHE A 195 12.17 -0.12 4.44
CA PHE A 195 10.93 0.61 4.61
C PHE A 195 9.76 -0.31 5.00
N ASP A 196 9.65 -1.47 4.34
CA ASP A 196 8.63 -2.47 4.66
C ASP A 196 8.78 -2.99 6.08
N LYS A 197 10.01 -3.28 6.52
CA LYS A 197 10.29 -3.72 7.89
C LYS A 197 9.90 -2.65 8.91
N GLU A 198 10.23 -1.39 8.66
CA GLU A 198 9.86 -0.28 9.54
C GLU A 198 8.33 -0.11 9.63
N MET A 199 7.64 -0.18 8.49
CA MET A 199 6.18 -0.08 8.45
C MET A 199 5.49 -1.24 9.19
N GLN A 200 6.00 -2.46 9.02
CA GLN A 200 5.49 -3.65 9.70
C GLN A 200 5.72 -3.59 11.21
N GLU A 201 6.88 -3.10 11.65
CA GLU A 201 7.17 -2.95 13.08
C GLU A 201 6.24 -1.91 13.73
N LYS A 202 6.03 -0.76 13.09
CA LYS A 202 5.06 0.24 13.58
C LYS A 202 3.64 -0.32 13.62
N GLY A 203 3.23 -1.07 12.60
CA GLY A 203 1.92 -1.71 12.59
C GLY A 203 1.77 -2.77 13.68
N ARG A 204 2.81 -3.56 13.94
CA ARG A 204 2.87 -4.52 15.06
C ARG A 204 2.66 -3.84 16.39
N MET A 205 3.38 -2.73 16.65
CA MET A 205 3.25 -1.95 17.87
C MET A 205 1.82 -1.44 18.07
N ILE A 206 1.18 -0.93 17.01
CA ILE A 206 -0.22 -0.46 17.06
C ILE A 206 -1.16 -1.63 17.39
N LEU A 207 -1.00 -2.77 16.71
CA LEU A 207 -1.84 -3.96 16.91
C LEU A 207 -1.72 -4.50 18.34
N GLU A 208 -0.50 -4.63 18.85
CA GLU A 208 -0.24 -5.07 20.22
C GLU A 208 -0.80 -4.06 21.25
N GLN A 209 -0.70 -2.76 20.99
CA GLN A 209 -1.26 -1.73 21.85
C GLN A 209 -2.80 -1.80 21.91
N VAL A 210 -3.48 -1.91 20.77
CA VAL A 210 -4.95 -1.97 20.77
C VAL A 210 -5.48 -3.27 21.37
N GLU A 211 -4.73 -4.39 21.24
CA GLU A 211 -5.01 -5.64 21.94
C GLU A 211 -4.93 -5.47 23.46
N GLN A 212 -3.87 -4.82 23.96
CA GLN A 212 -3.68 -4.57 25.40
C GLN A 212 -4.71 -3.60 25.97
N GLU A 213 -5.03 -2.53 25.25
CA GLU A 213 -5.99 -1.51 25.67
C GLU A 213 -7.45 -1.92 25.43
N ASN A 214 -7.69 -3.06 24.75
CA ASN A 214 -9.00 -3.51 24.30
C ASN A 214 -9.76 -2.41 23.52
N ARG A 215 -9.06 -1.81 22.56
CA ARG A 215 -9.56 -0.75 21.65
C ARG A 215 -9.54 -1.25 20.22
N LEU A 216 -10.14 -0.50 19.30
CA LEU A 216 -10.11 -0.82 17.87
C LEU A 216 -9.01 -0.06 17.12
N ALA A 217 -8.38 -0.74 16.17
CA ALA A 217 -7.66 -0.15 15.06
C ALA A 217 -8.47 -0.29 13.77
N ILE A 218 -8.39 0.68 12.87
CA ILE A 218 -8.99 0.58 11.54
C ILE A 218 -7.92 0.15 10.56
N LEU A 219 -8.11 -1.00 9.92
CA LEU A 219 -7.34 -1.40 8.76
C LEU A 219 -7.96 -0.79 7.50
N MET A 220 -7.25 0.16 6.89
CA MET A 220 -7.60 0.65 5.58
C MET A 220 -7.10 -0.33 4.52
N ILE A 221 -8.04 -0.87 3.74
CA ILE A 221 -7.74 -1.65 2.55
C ILE A 221 -8.06 -0.84 1.31
N GLY A 222 -7.10 -0.78 0.39
CA GLY A 222 -7.18 0.02 -0.81
C GLY A 222 -5.91 -0.12 -1.62
N ARG A 223 -5.84 0.56 -2.75
CA ARG A 223 -4.63 0.62 -3.57
C ARG A 223 -3.57 1.53 -2.94
N PRO A 224 -2.27 1.37 -3.25
CA PRO A 224 -1.19 2.15 -2.64
C PRO A 224 -1.41 3.66 -2.68
N TYR A 225 -1.98 4.15 -3.78
CA TYR A 225 -2.25 5.56 -4.01
C TYR A 225 -3.35 6.17 -3.11
N HIS A 226 -4.17 5.38 -2.41
CA HIS A 226 -5.09 5.92 -1.39
C HIS A 226 -4.36 6.41 -0.13
N SER A 227 -3.03 6.28 -0.07
CA SER A 227 -2.20 6.99 0.91
C SER A 227 -2.06 8.48 0.57
N ASP A 228 -2.46 8.91 -0.63
CA ASP A 228 -2.57 10.32 -0.99
C ASP A 228 -3.83 10.95 -0.33
N PRO A 229 -3.69 12.00 0.50
CA PRO A 229 -4.83 12.68 1.12
C PRO A 229 -5.90 13.15 0.14
N GLY A 230 -5.51 13.53 -1.08
CA GLY A 230 -6.49 13.92 -2.12
C GLY A 230 -7.25 12.73 -2.71
N LEU A 231 -6.64 11.54 -2.73
CA LEU A 231 -7.28 10.31 -3.25
C LEU A 231 -8.00 9.49 -2.17
N ASN A 232 -7.92 9.89 -0.90
CA ASN A 232 -8.74 9.34 0.18
C ASN A 232 -9.72 10.37 0.78
N HIS A 233 -9.77 11.59 0.23
CA HIS A 233 -10.62 12.71 0.70
C HIS A 233 -10.45 13.07 2.19
N GLY A 234 -9.26 12.88 2.75
CA GLY A 234 -8.97 13.16 4.16
C GLY A 234 -9.67 12.21 5.14
N VAL A 235 -10.20 11.07 4.66
CA VAL A 235 -10.98 10.12 5.47
C VAL A 235 -10.14 9.56 6.62
N LEU A 236 -8.85 9.31 6.36
CA LEU A 236 -7.96 8.70 7.34
C LEU A 236 -7.70 9.67 8.51
N GLU A 237 -7.47 10.93 8.18
CA GLU A 237 -7.26 12.02 9.14
C GLU A 237 -8.50 12.23 10.02
N GLU A 238 -9.71 12.17 9.45
CA GLU A 238 -10.97 12.29 10.20
C GLU A 238 -11.11 11.15 11.23
N PHE A 239 -10.74 9.91 10.89
CA PHE A 239 -10.73 8.81 11.87
C PHE A 239 -9.63 8.95 12.93
N GLN A 240 -8.46 9.47 12.56
CA GLN A 240 -7.39 9.75 13.52
C GLN A 240 -7.81 10.81 14.54
N VAL A 241 -8.52 11.87 14.10
CA VAL A 241 -9.09 12.89 15.00
C VAL A 241 -10.09 12.27 15.99
N LEU A 242 -10.83 11.24 15.57
CA LEU A 242 -11.74 10.48 16.42
C LEU A 242 -11.02 9.48 17.34
N GLY A 243 -9.69 9.38 17.28
CA GLY A 243 -8.87 8.56 18.17
C GLY A 243 -8.66 7.12 17.70
N TYR A 244 -9.01 6.79 16.45
CA TYR A 244 -8.77 5.47 15.88
C TYR A 244 -7.40 5.42 15.19
N PRO A 245 -6.48 4.54 15.61
CA PRO A 245 -5.25 4.31 14.86
C PRO A 245 -5.58 3.63 13.52
N ILE A 246 -4.87 4.07 12.46
CA ILE A 246 -5.06 3.58 11.10
C ILE A 246 -3.88 2.71 10.69
N LEU A 247 -4.19 1.51 10.21
CA LEU A 247 -3.24 0.58 9.62
C LEU A 247 -3.43 0.56 8.10
N SER A 248 -2.35 0.36 7.38
CA SER A 248 -2.37 0.05 5.95
C SER A 248 -2.09 -1.43 5.73
N ILE A 249 -2.42 -1.95 4.56
CA ILE A 249 -2.06 -3.34 4.19
C ILE A 249 -0.54 -3.59 4.33
N ARG A 250 0.26 -2.57 3.99
CA ARG A 250 1.73 -2.62 4.05
C ARG A 250 2.27 -2.67 5.48
N SER A 251 1.56 -2.08 6.46
CA SER A 251 1.99 -2.07 7.86
C SER A 251 1.63 -3.34 8.64
N ILE A 252 0.82 -4.25 8.10
CA ILE A 252 0.54 -5.52 8.78
C ILE A 252 1.83 -6.39 8.75
N PRO A 253 2.27 -6.98 9.86
CA PRO A 253 3.39 -7.91 9.87
C PRO A 253 3.19 -9.05 8.85
N LYS A 254 4.28 -9.39 8.13
CA LYS A 254 4.31 -10.48 7.15
C LYS A 254 5.11 -11.70 7.65
N ASP A 255 5.40 -11.74 8.95
CA ASP A 255 6.00 -12.91 9.59
C ASP A 255 4.95 -14.00 9.78
N GLU A 256 5.21 -15.17 9.20
CA GLU A 256 4.26 -16.30 9.17
C GLU A 256 3.95 -16.80 10.59
N LEU A 257 4.97 -16.94 11.45
CA LEU A 257 4.80 -17.40 12.83
C LEU A 257 3.95 -16.43 13.65
N TRP A 258 4.14 -15.13 13.46
CA TRP A 258 3.32 -14.10 14.10
C TRP A 258 1.87 -14.17 13.62
N LEU A 259 1.64 -14.42 12.33
CA LEU A 259 0.30 -14.53 11.74
C LEU A 259 -0.46 -15.81 12.14
N HIS A 260 0.23 -16.91 12.46
CA HIS A 260 -0.39 -18.19 12.83
C HIS A 260 -1.46 -18.05 13.93
N ARG A 261 -1.27 -17.12 14.89
CA ARG A 261 -2.21 -16.91 15.99
C ARG A 261 -3.62 -16.49 15.53
N TYR A 262 -3.73 -15.88 14.36
CA TYR A 262 -5.01 -15.46 13.77
C TYR A 262 -5.55 -16.46 12.73
N PHE A 263 -4.69 -17.26 12.12
CA PHE A 263 -5.05 -18.19 11.03
C PHE A 263 -5.05 -19.67 11.46
N THR A 264 -5.00 -19.96 12.77
CA THR A 264 -4.85 -21.32 13.30
C THR A 264 -5.92 -22.29 12.76
N ASP A 265 -7.17 -21.86 12.70
CA ASP A 265 -8.27 -22.72 12.24
C ASP A 265 -8.20 -22.99 10.74
N ASP A 266 -7.77 -22.01 9.94
CA ASP A 266 -7.57 -22.17 8.50
C ASP A 266 -6.45 -23.16 8.20
N LEU A 267 -5.30 -23.00 8.87
CA LEU A 267 -4.13 -23.87 8.74
C LEU A 267 -4.44 -25.31 9.18
N LYS A 268 -5.12 -25.49 10.32
CA LYS A 268 -5.51 -26.83 10.81
C LYS A 268 -6.54 -27.50 9.91
N SER A 269 -7.44 -26.73 9.32
CA SER A 269 -8.45 -27.27 8.39
C SER A 269 -7.87 -27.69 7.04
N GLY A 270 -6.63 -27.29 6.73
CA GLY A 270 -6.01 -27.51 5.42
C GLY A 270 -6.65 -26.71 4.28
N ARG A 271 -7.44 -25.67 4.60
CA ARG A 271 -8.02 -24.77 3.59
C ARG A 271 -6.94 -23.94 2.90
N VAL A 272 -5.91 -23.58 3.64
CA VAL A 272 -4.70 -22.90 3.16
C VAL A 272 -3.47 -23.57 3.80
N GLU A 273 -2.35 -23.50 3.10
CA GLU A 273 -1.06 -23.99 3.62
C GLU A 273 -0.35 -22.89 4.41
N TYR A 274 -0.58 -21.62 4.05
CA TYR A 274 0.04 -20.45 4.68
C TYR A 274 -1.01 -19.41 5.10
N ALA A 275 -0.73 -18.64 6.15
CA ALA A 275 -1.51 -17.47 6.56
C ALA A 275 -1.47 -16.36 5.51
N LEU A 276 -0.37 -16.26 4.76
CA LEU A 276 -0.20 -15.37 3.62
C LEU A 276 -0.78 -15.94 2.32
N GLU A 277 -1.98 -16.52 2.35
CA GLU A 277 -2.61 -17.17 1.19
C GLU A 277 -4.10 -16.77 1.05
N VAL A 278 -4.59 -16.74 -0.20
CA VAL A 278 -6.00 -16.42 -0.52
C VAL A 278 -6.64 -17.43 -1.48
N SER A 279 -5.98 -18.53 -1.80
CA SER A 279 -6.43 -19.53 -2.79
C SER A 279 -7.78 -20.16 -2.42
N ASP A 280 -8.08 -20.25 -1.13
CA ASP A 280 -9.34 -20.74 -0.55
C ASP A 280 -10.56 -19.88 -0.87
N VAL A 281 -10.35 -18.57 -1.05
CA VAL A 281 -11.43 -17.59 -1.30
C VAL A 281 -11.35 -16.98 -2.69
N TRP A 282 -10.18 -16.98 -3.33
CA TRP A 282 -9.97 -16.43 -4.66
C TRP A 282 -8.93 -17.22 -5.48
N PRO A 283 -9.36 -18.22 -6.27
CA PRO A 283 -8.47 -19.07 -7.05
C PRO A 283 -7.75 -18.36 -8.21
N GLU A 284 -8.35 -17.32 -8.80
CA GLU A 284 -7.80 -16.63 -9.97
C GLU A 284 -6.67 -15.68 -9.60
N ASN A 285 -6.77 -14.96 -8.47
CA ASN A 285 -5.76 -14.12 -7.82
C ASN A 285 -4.54 -13.59 -8.65
N PHE A 286 -4.76 -13.07 -9.86
CA PHE A 286 -3.70 -12.62 -10.79
C PHE A 286 -3.10 -11.24 -10.49
N SER A 287 -3.83 -10.37 -9.78
CA SER A 287 -3.42 -8.98 -9.57
C SER A 287 -2.90 -8.73 -8.16
N SER A 288 -1.62 -8.42 -8.03
CA SER A 288 -0.95 -8.24 -6.74
C SER A 288 -1.67 -7.26 -5.80
N ASN A 289 -2.07 -6.07 -6.28
CA ASN A 289 -2.78 -5.09 -5.44
C ASN A 289 -4.15 -5.62 -4.96
N SER A 290 -4.91 -6.29 -5.83
CA SER A 290 -6.23 -6.80 -5.47
C SER A 290 -6.11 -7.98 -4.50
N VAL A 291 -5.13 -8.85 -4.71
CA VAL A 291 -4.85 -10.00 -3.85
C VAL A 291 -4.45 -9.55 -2.45
N GLN A 292 -3.57 -8.55 -2.34
CA GLN A 292 -3.20 -7.95 -1.06
C GLN A 292 -4.42 -7.39 -0.32
N LYS A 293 -5.36 -6.77 -1.05
CA LYS A 293 -6.62 -6.24 -0.50
C LYS A 293 -7.51 -7.35 0.05
N VAL A 294 -7.67 -8.45 -0.67
CA VAL A 294 -8.44 -9.63 -0.23
C VAL A 294 -7.77 -10.31 0.98
N TRP A 295 -6.45 -10.47 0.96
CA TRP A 295 -5.71 -11.02 2.10
C TRP A 295 -5.87 -10.14 3.36
N ALA A 296 -5.79 -8.83 3.20
CA ALA A 296 -5.99 -7.89 4.31
C ALA A 296 -7.40 -7.99 4.91
N ALA A 297 -8.43 -8.22 4.09
CA ALA A 297 -9.77 -8.52 4.57
C ALA A 297 -9.82 -9.85 5.36
N LYS A 298 -9.12 -10.90 4.90
CA LYS A 298 -8.98 -12.15 5.67
C LYS A 298 -8.32 -11.91 7.03
N PHE A 299 -7.28 -11.09 7.08
CA PHE A 299 -6.62 -10.73 8.33
C PHE A 299 -7.57 -9.99 9.29
N ALA A 300 -8.27 -8.95 8.81
CA ALA A 300 -9.25 -8.22 9.63
C ALA A 300 -10.39 -9.11 10.15
N ALA A 301 -10.86 -10.06 9.33
CA ALA A 301 -11.88 -11.03 9.72
C ALA A 301 -11.46 -11.94 10.89
N ARG A 302 -10.15 -12.07 11.15
CA ARG A 302 -9.60 -12.96 12.17
C ARG A 302 -9.05 -12.22 13.39
N HIS A 303 -8.91 -10.90 13.30
CA HIS A 303 -8.31 -10.10 14.36
C HIS A 303 -9.40 -9.35 15.16
N PRO A 304 -9.56 -9.62 16.47
CA PRO A 304 -10.70 -9.11 17.24
C PRO A 304 -10.72 -7.58 17.38
N GLN A 305 -9.55 -6.94 17.42
CA GLN A 305 -9.41 -5.49 17.54
C GLN A 305 -9.28 -4.74 16.21
N VAL A 306 -9.47 -5.40 15.06
CA VAL A 306 -9.34 -4.75 13.75
C VAL A 306 -10.71 -4.58 13.10
N ALA A 307 -11.05 -3.34 12.81
CA ALA A 307 -12.18 -2.96 11.97
C ALA A 307 -11.71 -2.64 10.55
N LEU A 308 -12.57 -2.84 9.55
CA LEU A 308 -12.19 -2.71 8.15
C LEU A 308 -12.80 -1.48 7.47
N LEU A 309 -11.95 -0.62 6.90
CA LEU A 309 -12.32 0.45 6.00
C LEU A 309 -11.84 0.12 4.58
N ASP A 310 -12.78 -0.13 3.67
CA ASP A 310 -12.47 -0.46 2.27
C ASP A 310 -12.62 0.78 1.38
N LEU A 311 -11.50 1.26 0.85
CA LEU A 311 -11.45 2.35 -0.11
C LEU A 311 -11.32 1.80 -1.54
N SER A 312 -12.19 2.30 -2.42
CA SER A 312 -12.02 2.14 -3.86
C SER A 312 -12.41 3.40 -4.61
N SER A 313 -11.63 3.69 -5.63
CA SER A 313 -11.85 4.81 -6.53
C SER A 313 -12.92 4.49 -7.57
N PHE A 314 -13.68 5.50 -7.96
CA PHE A 314 -14.69 5.38 -9.01
C PHE A 314 -14.09 4.83 -10.31
N LYS A 315 -14.84 3.91 -10.95
CA LYS A 315 -14.43 3.14 -12.13
C LYS A 315 -13.19 2.24 -11.94
N CYS A 316 -12.84 1.84 -10.72
CA CYS A 316 -11.77 0.87 -10.50
C CYS A 316 -12.22 -0.57 -10.88
N GLY A 317 -12.01 -0.96 -12.14
CA GLY A 317 -12.47 -2.25 -12.67
C GLY A 317 -11.81 -3.48 -12.04
N HIS A 318 -10.59 -3.36 -11.50
CA HIS A 318 -9.91 -4.49 -10.82
C HIS A 318 -10.32 -4.66 -9.35
N ASP A 319 -10.97 -3.65 -8.77
CA ASP A 319 -11.55 -3.76 -7.42
C ASP A 319 -12.97 -4.35 -7.49
N ALA A 320 -13.73 -4.09 -8.56
CA ALA A 320 -15.12 -4.53 -8.70
C ALA A 320 -15.35 -6.04 -8.45
N PRO A 321 -14.51 -6.97 -8.96
CA PRO A 321 -14.67 -8.40 -8.65
C PRO A 321 -14.39 -8.75 -7.18
N THR A 322 -13.67 -7.91 -6.45
CA THR A 322 -13.28 -8.16 -5.05
C THR A 322 -14.32 -7.69 -4.04
N TYR A 323 -15.26 -6.80 -4.41
CA TYR A 323 -16.23 -6.23 -3.46
C TYR A 323 -17.09 -7.29 -2.80
N GLY A 324 -17.80 -8.11 -3.60
CA GLY A 324 -18.66 -9.17 -3.06
C GLY A 324 -17.87 -10.22 -2.27
N LEU A 325 -16.62 -10.45 -2.65
CA LEU A 325 -15.72 -11.37 -1.95
C LEU A 325 -15.33 -10.84 -0.57
N ILE A 326 -14.87 -9.59 -0.50
CA ILE A 326 -14.49 -8.91 0.75
C ILE A 326 -15.71 -8.78 1.67
N ASP A 327 -16.85 -8.39 1.12
CA ASP A 327 -18.11 -8.30 1.86
C ASP A 327 -18.48 -9.66 2.49
N ALA A 328 -18.40 -10.75 1.73
CA ALA A 328 -18.71 -12.09 2.23
C ALA A 328 -17.76 -12.56 3.34
N ILE A 329 -16.45 -12.29 3.20
CA ILE A 329 -15.43 -12.60 4.22
C ILE A 329 -15.77 -11.89 5.54
N ILE A 330 -16.09 -10.60 5.46
CA ILE A 330 -16.25 -9.74 6.63
C ILE A 330 -17.61 -9.93 7.29
N GLN A 331 -18.68 -10.12 6.51
CA GLN A 331 -20.01 -10.44 7.04
C GLN A 331 -20.02 -11.78 7.78
N SER A 332 -19.31 -12.80 7.25
CA SER A 332 -19.21 -14.11 7.89
C SER A 332 -18.50 -14.04 9.25
N ALA A 333 -17.53 -13.14 9.40
CA ALA A 333 -16.81 -12.92 10.65
C ALA A 333 -17.52 -11.97 11.63
N GLY A 334 -18.48 -11.18 11.16
CA GLY A 334 -19.12 -10.13 11.96
C GLY A 334 -18.19 -8.95 12.28
N THR A 335 -17.12 -8.77 11.51
CA THR A 335 -16.14 -7.68 11.68
C THR A 335 -16.76 -6.34 11.27
N PRO A 336 -16.61 -5.25 12.04
CA PRO A 336 -17.12 -3.94 11.66
C PRO A 336 -16.54 -3.48 10.32
N PHE A 337 -17.40 -3.02 9.42
CA PHE A 337 -17.04 -2.76 8.03
C PHE A 337 -17.65 -1.46 7.48
N SER A 338 -16.87 -0.73 6.70
CA SER A 338 -17.38 0.36 5.86
C SER A 338 -16.67 0.38 4.52
N ALA A 339 -17.44 0.40 3.43
CA ALA A 339 -16.94 0.45 2.05
C ALA A 339 -17.18 1.81 1.41
N LEU A 340 -16.13 2.58 1.15
CA LEU A 340 -16.16 3.81 0.35
C LEU A 340 -15.66 3.50 -1.08
N HIS A 341 -16.52 2.91 -1.92
CA HIS A 341 -16.16 2.48 -3.29
C HIS A 341 -16.41 3.53 -4.39
N ASP A 342 -16.65 4.76 -3.96
CA ASP A 342 -17.14 5.85 -4.79
C ASP A 342 -16.29 7.11 -4.63
N ILE A 343 -15.00 6.95 -4.28
CA ILE A 343 -14.02 8.02 -4.19
C ILE A 343 -13.76 8.59 -5.60
N ASP A 344 -14.05 9.87 -5.81
CA ASP A 344 -13.96 10.53 -7.13
C ASP A 344 -13.71 12.03 -6.99
N ALA A 345 -13.14 12.65 -8.03
CA ALA A 345 -12.91 14.09 -8.11
C ALA A 345 -14.16 14.93 -7.82
N ASN A 346 -15.33 14.45 -8.24
CA ASN A 346 -16.58 15.22 -8.19
C ASN A 346 -17.38 14.98 -6.92
N LYS A 347 -16.90 14.12 -6.02
CA LYS A 347 -17.63 13.77 -4.78
C LYS A 347 -17.36 14.82 -3.70
N PRO A 348 -18.39 15.51 -3.19
CA PRO A 348 -18.20 16.50 -2.14
C PRO A 348 -17.71 15.83 -0.85
N SER A 349 -16.62 16.35 -0.27
CA SER A 349 -16.04 15.82 0.97
C SER A 349 -17.04 15.78 2.13
N GLY A 350 -18.05 16.66 2.13
CA GLY A 350 -19.11 16.66 3.14
C GLY A 350 -19.92 15.36 3.20
N SER A 351 -20.21 14.73 2.04
CA SER A 351 -20.94 13.46 1.98
C SER A 351 -20.14 12.30 2.58
N ILE A 352 -18.82 12.31 2.35
CA ILE A 352 -17.89 11.34 2.89
C ILE A 352 -17.76 11.51 4.41
N LYS A 353 -17.69 12.75 4.91
CA LYS A 353 -17.62 13.04 6.36
C LYS A 353 -18.84 12.50 7.13
N ILE A 354 -20.04 12.53 6.54
CA ILE A 354 -21.23 11.95 7.18
C ILE A 354 -21.05 10.44 7.34
N ARG A 355 -20.55 9.74 6.32
CA ARG A 355 -20.31 8.30 6.35
C ARG A 355 -19.22 7.90 7.35
N VAL A 356 -18.17 8.72 7.47
CA VAL A 356 -17.14 8.57 8.51
C VAL A 356 -17.76 8.63 9.90
N LYS A 357 -18.60 9.63 10.19
CA LYS A 357 -19.29 9.75 11.49
C LYS A 357 -20.22 8.57 11.77
N THR A 358 -20.99 8.13 10.78
CA THR A 358 -21.86 6.95 10.91
C THR A 358 -21.06 5.69 11.23
N TYR A 359 -19.92 5.50 10.56
CA TYR A 359 -19.07 4.34 10.84
C TYR A 359 -18.40 4.44 12.21
N ALA A 360 -17.90 5.61 12.60
CA ALA A 360 -17.33 5.84 13.92
C ALA A 360 -18.31 5.53 15.07
N HIS A 361 -19.61 5.84 14.88
CA HIS A 361 -20.64 5.43 15.82
C HIS A 361 -20.78 3.90 15.91
N SER A 362 -20.75 3.20 14.78
CA SER A 362 -20.75 1.73 14.74
C SER A 362 -19.52 1.11 15.44
N LEU A 363 -18.35 1.73 15.26
CA LEU A 363 -17.12 1.33 15.94
C LEU A 363 -17.24 1.49 17.46
N GLY A 364 -17.81 2.60 17.94
CA GLY A 364 -18.04 2.82 19.38
C GLY A 364 -18.93 1.75 20.01
N LEU A 365 -20.03 1.38 19.35
CA LEU A 365 -20.91 0.28 19.80
C LEU A 365 -20.17 -1.08 19.84
N HIS A 366 -19.24 -1.29 18.91
CA HIS A 366 -18.43 -2.51 18.89
C HIS A 366 -17.40 -2.52 20.01
N GLU A 367 -16.74 -1.39 20.30
CA GLU A 367 -15.84 -1.26 21.46
C GLU A 367 -16.55 -1.53 22.79
N GLU A 368 -17.77 -1.02 22.96
CA GLU A 368 -18.59 -1.32 24.14
C GLU A 368 -18.85 -2.82 24.30
N ARG A 369 -19.18 -3.50 23.19
CA ARG A 369 -19.35 -4.96 23.17
C ARG A 369 -18.07 -5.70 23.55
N LEU A 370 -16.92 -5.29 23.02
CA LEU A 370 -15.62 -5.89 23.36
C LEU A 370 -15.29 -5.70 24.84
N ARG A 371 -15.57 -4.53 25.42
CA ARG A 371 -15.38 -4.27 26.86
C ARG A 371 -16.29 -5.13 27.73
N ASP A 372 -17.55 -5.29 27.33
CA ASP A 372 -18.50 -6.15 28.04
C ASP A 372 -18.10 -7.63 28.00
N LEU A 373 -17.61 -8.11 26.85
CA LEU A 373 -17.08 -9.48 26.72
C LEU A 373 -15.85 -9.70 27.60
N ALA A 374 -14.92 -8.74 27.60
CA ALA A 374 -13.75 -8.79 28.47
C ALA A 374 -14.13 -8.85 29.96
N ARG A 375 -15.08 -8.00 30.40
CA ARG A 375 -15.60 -8.00 31.78
C ARG A 375 -16.21 -9.36 32.16
N LYS A 376 -17.08 -9.90 31.29
CA LYS A 376 -17.72 -11.21 31.51
C LYS A 376 -16.72 -12.35 31.60
N LYS A 377 -15.63 -12.30 30.81
CA LYS A 377 -14.56 -13.30 30.84
C LYS A 377 -13.84 -13.29 32.19
N VAL A 378 -13.46 -12.12 32.70
CA VAL A 378 -12.83 -11.98 34.03
C VAL A 378 -13.75 -12.47 35.14
N GLU A 379 -15.04 -12.13 35.09
CA GLU A 379 -16.04 -12.62 36.06
C GLU A 379 -16.22 -14.15 36.01
N LEU A 380 -16.11 -14.76 34.82
CA LEU A 380 -16.20 -16.21 34.65
C LEU A 380 -14.96 -16.91 35.22
N GLU A 381 -13.76 -16.38 34.94
CA GLU A 381 -12.50 -16.89 35.48
C GLU A 381 -12.48 -16.84 37.01
N HIS A 382 -12.94 -15.74 37.60
CA HIS A 382 -13.05 -15.62 39.06
C HIS A 382 -14.01 -16.66 39.65
N ARG A 383 -15.17 -16.89 39.02
CA ARG A 383 -16.14 -17.90 39.46
C ARG A 383 -15.60 -19.33 39.33
N LEU A 384 -14.86 -19.63 38.27
CA LEU A 384 -14.22 -20.94 38.08
C LEU A 384 -13.17 -21.20 39.17
N GLU A 385 -12.37 -20.20 39.53
CA GLU A 385 -11.37 -20.34 40.58
C GLU A 385 -12.01 -20.51 41.96
N GLN A 386 -13.05 -19.72 42.28
CA GLN A 386 -13.84 -19.92 43.51
C GLN A 386 -14.37 -21.34 43.61
N ARG A 387 -14.97 -21.86 42.53
CA ARG A 387 -15.52 -23.22 42.51
C ARG A 387 -14.44 -24.30 42.59
N ARG A 388 -13.25 -24.05 42.04
CA ARG A 388 -12.09 -24.94 42.16
C ARG A 388 -11.61 -25.02 43.61
N VAL A 389 -11.52 -23.88 44.30
CA VAL A 389 -11.16 -23.81 45.73
C VAL A 389 -12.21 -24.52 46.59
N GLU A 390 -13.50 -24.30 46.33
CA GLU A 390 -14.61 -24.99 47.03
C GLU A 390 -14.48 -26.51 46.88
N LEU A 391 -14.30 -27.02 45.65
CA LEU A 391 -14.16 -28.46 45.39
C LEU A 391 -12.91 -29.07 46.06
N LEU A 392 -11.79 -28.34 46.09
CA LEU A 392 -10.58 -28.78 46.78
C LEU A 392 -10.77 -28.80 48.31
N SER A 393 -11.53 -27.86 48.86
CA SER A 393 -11.86 -27.81 50.29
C SER A 393 -12.79 -28.96 50.70
N HIS A 394 -13.79 -29.29 49.87
CA HIS A 394 -14.66 -30.46 50.09
C HIS A 394 -13.87 -31.77 50.03
N ARG A 395 -12.97 -31.94 49.06
CA ARG A 395 -12.08 -33.12 49.00
C ARG A 395 -11.20 -33.26 50.24
N LYS A 396 -10.67 -32.15 50.79
CA LYS A 396 -9.90 -32.19 52.04
C LYS A 396 -10.79 -32.60 53.22
N ASN A 397 -11.99 -32.05 53.34
CA ASN A 397 -12.90 -32.40 54.43
C ASN A 397 -13.38 -33.86 54.35
N GLU A 398 -13.58 -34.42 53.15
CA GLU A 398 -13.86 -35.85 52.96
C GLU A 398 -12.66 -36.74 53.33
N GLN A 399 -11.44 -36.27 53.10
CA GLN A 399 -10.22 -37.02 53.43
C GLN A 399 -9.85 -36.97 54.92
N PHE A 400 -10.29 -35.93 55.65
CA PHE A 400 -10.13 -35.80 57.10
C PHE A 400 -11.35 -36.29 57.91
N GLY A 401 -12.48 -36.58 57.25
CA GLY A 401 -13.68 -37.17 57.85
C GLY A 401 -13.68 -38.70 57.92
N ILE A 402 -12.60 -39.36 57.50
CA ILE A 402 -12.34 -40.79 57.68
C ILE A 402 -11.28 -40.95 58.76
N ILE A 403 -11.64 -40.73 60.02
CA ILE A 403 -10.97 -41.25 61.23
C ILE A 403 -12.04 -41.70 62.20
#